data_AF-A0A8T4WN49-F1
#
_entry.id   AF-A0A8T4WN49-F1
#
_cell.length_a   1.000
_cell.length_b   1.000
_cell.length_c   1.000
_cell.angle_alpha   90.00
_cell.angle_beta   90.00
_cell.angle_gamma   90.00
#
_symmetry.space_group_name_H-M   'P 1'
#
loop_
_entity.id
_entity.type
_entity.pdbx_description
1 polymer ?
#
loop_
_entity_poly.entity_id
_entity_poly.type
_entity_poly.pdbx_seq_one_letter_code
_entity_poly.pdbx_strand_id
1 'polypeptide(L)' 'FIRIYLKPQGEKADMDEPLVLKKEATVEDLCKNLHKDFLNKFKYARIWGESADHPNQKVGKSHELVDEDIVSIITN' A
#
# COMPACT_ATOMS: atom_id res chain seq x y z
N PHE A 1 -9.67 -3.70 11.77
CA PHE A 1 -8.91 -4.04 10.56
C PHE A 1 -9.13 -2.95 9.54
N ILE A 2 -8.26 -2.86 8.54
CA ILE A 2 -8.35 -1.97 7.39
C ILE A 2 -8.21 -2.80 6.12
N ARG A 3 -8.89 -2.43 5.05
CA ARG A 3 -8.88 -3.05 3.73
C ARG A 3 -7.96 -2.22 2.83
N ILE A 4 -6.95 -2.85 2.27
CA ILE A 4 -6.01 -2.20 1.35
C ILE A 4 -6.17 -2.80 -0.03
N TYR A 5 -6.45 -1.97 -1.02
CA TYR A 5 -6.61 -2.39 -2.40
C TYR A 5 -5.27 -2.26 -3.12
N LEU A 6 -4.79 -3.37 -3.68
CA LEU A 6 -3.50 -3.37 -4.35
C LEU A 6 -3.66 -2.90 -5.79
N LYS A 7 -2.73 -2.05 -6.20
CA LYS A 7 -2.66 -1.56 -7.56
C LYS A 7 -1.30 -1.88 -8.15
N PRO A 8 -1.17 -2.94 -8.98
CA PRO A 8 0.08 -3.21 -9.68
C PRO A 8 0.49 -2.04 -10.58
N GLN A 9 1.79 -1.91 -10.83
CA GLN A 9 2.32 -0.83 -11.66
C GLN A 9 1.84 -0.99 -13.11
N GLY A 10 1.19 0.03 -13.64
CA GLY A 10 0.66 0.02 -15.01
C GLY A 10 -0.72 -0.63 -15.15
N GLU A 11 -1.26 -1.22 -14.08
CA GLU A 11 -2.56 -1.90 -14.08
C GLU A 11 -3.60 -1.13 -13.28
N LYS A 12 -4.86 -1.58 -13.33
CA LYS A 12 -5.92 -1.03 -12.47
C LYS A 12 -5.78 -1.59 -11.04
N ALA A 13 -6.37 -0.90 -10.07
CA ALA A 13 -6.48 -1.43 -8.72
C ALA A 13 -7.45 -2.61 -8.73
N ASP A 14 -7.10 -3.66 -8.00
CA ASP A 14 -8.06 -4.72 -7.66
C ASP A 14 -8.95 -4.22 -6.54
N MET A 15 -10.24 -4.05 -6.83
CA MET A 15 -11.25 -3.54 -5.88
C MET A 15 -12.14 -4.67 -5.33
N ASP A 16 -11.95 -5.89 -5.80
CA ASP A 16 -12.75 -7.06 -5.40
C ASP A 16 -12.06 -7.83 -4.27
N GLU A 17 -10.72 -7.90 -4.29
CA GLU A 17 -9.91 -8.63 -3.30
C GLU A 17 -9.00 -7.69 -2.47
N PRO A 18 -9.51 -7.11 -1.36
CA PRO A 18 -8.68 -6.30 -0.47
C PRO A 18 -7.75 -7.16 0.39
N LEU A 19 -6.54 -6.65 0.63
CA LEU A 19 -5.67 -7.17 1.68
C LEU A 19 -6.10 -6.61 3.04
N VAL A 20 -6.46 -7.47 3.98
CA VAL A 20 -6.94 -7.07 5.30
C VAL A 20 -5.77 -6.97 6.28
N LEU A 21 -5.50 -5.77 6.80
CA LEU A 21 -4.46 -5.50 7.79
C LEU A 21 -5.06 -5.06 9.14
N LYS A 22 -4.26 -5.11 10.21
CA LYS A 22 -4.65 -4.51 11.50
C LYS A 22 -4.74 -2.99 11.36
N LYS A 23 -5.49 -2.33 12.24
CA LYS A 23 -5.46 -0.87 12.34
C LYS A 23 -4.04 -0.41 12.69
N GLU A 24 -3.68 0.81 12.31
CA GLU A 24 -2.34 1.40 12.52
C GLU A 24 -1.23 0.67 11.74
N ALA A 25 -1.60 -0.12 10.72
CA ALA A 25 -0.62 -0.78 9.86
C ALA A 25 0.05 0.24 8.93
N THR A 26 1.33 0.01 8.68
CA THR A 26 2.14 0.84 7.79
C THR A 26 2.35 0.19 6.42
N VAL A 27 2.93 0.96 5.48
CA VAL A 27 3.41 0.42 4.20
C VAL A 27 4.43 -0.72 4.40
N GLU A 28 5.23 -0.68 5.47
CA GLU A 28 6.12 -1.78 5.83
C GLU A 28 5.34 -3.06 6.18
N ASP A 29 4.29 -2.96 6.97
CA ASP A 29 3.46 -4.09 7.35
C ASP A 29 2.73 -4.67 6.14
N LEU A 30 2.26 -3.81 5.23
CA LEU A 30 1.72 -4.23 3.94
C LEU A 30 2.74 -5.06 3.14
N CYS A 31 3.97 -4.58 3.01
CA CYS A 31 5.04 -5.30 2.31
C CYS A 31 5.30 -6.68 2.93
N LYS A 32 5.35 -6.77 4.26
CA LYS A 32 5.56 -8.04 4.98
C LYS A 32 4.43 -9.04 4.77
N ASN A 33 3.19 -8.57 4.68
CA ASN A 33 2.02 -9.43 4.42
C ASN A 33 2.00 -9.96 2.98
N LEU A 34 2.48 -9.18 2.01
CA LEU A 34 2.55 -9.62 0.61
C LEU A 34 3.65 -10.64 0.39
N HIS A 35 4.89 -10.24 0.63
CA HIS A 35 6.06 -11.10 0.53
C HIS A 35 7.29 -10.32 1.04
N LYS A 36 8.21 -11.01 1.73
CA LYS A 36 9.46 -10.40 2.23
C LYS A 36 10.27 -9.64 1.18
N ASP A 37 10.17 -10.04 -0.09
CA ASP A 37 10.91 -9.39 -1.18
C ASP A 37 10.43 -7.97 -1.48
N PHE A 38 9.15 -7.66 -1.25
CA PHE A 38 8.65 -6.29 -1.39
C PHE A 38 9.36 -5.35 -0.41
N LEU A 39 9.62 -5.81 0.82
CA LEU A 39 10.33 -5.02 1.82
C LEU A 39 11.81 -4.82 1.45
N ASN A 40 12.45 -5.89 0.96
CA ASN A 40 13.87 -5.89 0.58
C ASN A 40 14.14 -5.01 -0.64
N LYS A 41 13.24 -5.01 -1.62
CA LYS A 41 13.38 -4.24 -2.87
C LYS A 41 12.62 -2.92 -2.85
N PHE A 42 11.96 -2.58 -1.74
CA PHE A 42 11.12 -1.39 -1.63
C PHE A 42 11.86 -0.12 -2.02
N LYS A 43 11.29 0.65 -2.94
CA LYS A 43 11.79 1.98 -3.31
C LYS A 43 10.89 3.08 -2.75
N TYR A 44 9.57 2.95 -2.95
CA TYR A 44 8.53 3.82 -2.40
C TYR A 44 7.15 3.18 -2.65
N ALA A 45 6.12 3.73 -2.02
CA ALA A 45 4.72 3.43 -2.36
C ALA A 45 4.02 4.65 -2.96
N ARG A 46 2.96 4.41 -3.72
CA ARG A 46 2.00 5.42 -4.16
C ARG A 46 0.65 5.12 -3.57
N ILE A 47 0.02 6.14 -3.00
CA ILE A 47 -1.25 6.01 -2.28
C ILE A 47 -2.35 6.81 -2.97
N TRP A 48 -3.55 6.24 -2.98
CA TRP A 48 -4.79 6.95 -3.27
C TRP A 48 -5.79 6.60 -2.17
N GLY A 49 -6.29 7.60 -1.46
CA GLY A 49 -7.20 7.41 -0.32
C GLY A 49 -7.04 8.52 0.70
N GLU A 50 -7.70 8.37 1.85
CA GLU A 50 -7.73 9.39 2.90
C GLU A 50 -6.39 9.57 3.62
N SER A 51 -5.50 8.56 3.59
CA SER A 51 -4.18 8.71 4.20
C SER A 51 -3.21 9.56 3.36
N ALA A 52 -3.60 9.94 2.14
CA ALA A 52 -2.79 10.75 1.26
C ALA A 52 -3.31 12.19 1.18
N ASP A 53 -2.41 13.17 1.21
CA ASP A 53 -2.72 14.59 1.01
C ASP A 53 -3.26 14.85 -0.41
N HIS A 54 -2.82 14.05 -1.38
CA HIS A 54 -3.30 14.10 -2.76
C HIS A 54 -3.16 12.74 -3.45
N PRO A 55 -3.98 12.44 -4.48
CA PRO A 55 -3.88 11.20 -5.25
C PRO A 55 -2.45 10.96 -5.79
N ASN A 56 -2.03 9.69 -5.81
CA ASN A 56 -0.71 9.27 -6.29
C ASN A 56 0.46 9.90 -5.49
N GLN A 57 0.25 10.21 -4.21
CA GLN A 57 1.31 10.69 -3.33
C GLN A 57 2.37 9.61 -3.13
N LYS A 58 3.63 10.00 -3.27
CA LYS A 58 4.79 9.13 -3.00
C LYS A 58 5.08 9.13 -1.50
N VAL A 59 5.09 7.95 -0.90
CA VAL A 59 5.32 7.78 0.54
C VAL A 59 6.40 6.75 0.86
N GLY A 60 6.90 6.80 2.08
CA GLY A 60 7.88 5.87 2.63
C GLY A 60 7.26 4.67 3.35
N LYS A 61 8.11 3.81 3.92
CA LYS A 61 7.71 2.60 4.65
C LYS A 61 6.90 2.87 5.92
N SER A 62 7.17 3.99 6.58
CA SER A 62 6.54 4.39 7.84
C SER A 62 5.18 5.09 7.66
N HIS A 63 4.71 5.24 6.42
CA HIS A 63 3.40 5.83 6.17
C HIS A 63 2.31 4.91 6.70
N GLU A 64 1.44 5.45 7.56
CA GLU A 64 0.28 4.73 8.09
C GLU A 64 -0.82 4.64 7.04
N LEU A 65 -1.39 3.46 6.90
CA LEU A 65 -2.48 3.19 5.97
C LEU A 65 -3.84 3.32 6.66
N VAL A 66 -4.82 3.78 5.90
CA VAL A 66 -6.22 3.90 6.34
C VAL A 66 -7.08 2.90 5.55
N ASP A 67 -8.27 2.59 6.09
CA ASP A 67 -9.22 1.71 5.43
C ASP A 67 -9.58 2.25 4.03
N GLU A 68 -9.66 1.33 3.06
CA GLU A 68 -9.94 1.59 1.66
C GLU A 68 -8.84 2.32 0.86
N ASP A 69 -7.64 2.49 1.43
CA ASP A 69 -6.49 2.98 0.67
C ASP A 69 -6.15 2.05 -0.50
N ILE A 70 -5.88 2.64 -1.66
CA ILE A 70 -5.29 1.97 -2.82
C ILE A 70 -3.78 2.18 -2.77
N VAL A 71 -3.01 1.10 -2.90
CA VAL A 71 -1.55 1.15 -2.77
C VAL A 71 -0.85 0.48 -3.95
N SER A 72 0.09 1.19 -4.56
CA SER A 72 1.09 0.62 -5.47
C SER A 72 2.45 0.59 -4.78
N ILE A 73 3.06 -0.59 -4.68
CA ILE A 73 4.46 -0.72 -4.20
C ILE A 73 5.39 -0.69 -5.40
N ILE A 74 6.38 0.20 -5.36
CA ILE A 74 7.42 0.28 -6.39
C ILE A 74 8.69 -0.31 -5.82
N THR A 75 9.19 -1.35 -6.48
CA THR A 75 10.44 -2.04 -6.15
C THR A 75 11.55 -1.71 -7.14
N ASN A 76 12.81 -1.94 -6.75
CA ASN A 76 13.94 -2.02 -7.69
C ASN A 76 13.98 -3.37 -8.42
#